data_AF-A0A935LTL9-F1
#
_entry.id   AF-A0A935LTL9-F1
#
_cell.length_a   1.000
_cell.length_b   1.000
_cell.length_c   1.000
_cell.angle_alpha   90.00
_cell.angle_beta   90.00
_cell.angle_gamma   90.00
#
_symmetry.space_group_name_H-M   'P 1'
#
loop_
_entity.id
_entity.type
_entity.pdbx_description
1 polymer ?
#
loop_
_entity_poly.entity_id
_entity_poly.type
_entity_poly.pdbx_seq_one_letter_code
_entity_poly.pdbx_strand_id
1 'polypeptide(L)'
;MNNIADDILYAADIYYGFSVSSAEDINGDGYSDVIVGAYGYNSNRGRAYIYINSVKKPKLVNPVNNSINNPLTVNFKWKKLSSTMYFILKVATDLAFNNTIVNDTIYVDTSKTIGGFQYSKKYYWKVRAKDTSGTMFESTVWNFTTIFPIRINLKVLMEGMYYPVFNIMTKSDSVKVYLRRAASLIH
;
A
#
# COMPACT_ATOMS: atom_id res chain seq x y z
N MET A 1 -29.09 -3.23 -3.06
CA MET A 1 -29.19 -1.78 -2.80
C MET A 1 -30.15 -1.63 -1.64
N ASN A 2 -29.74 -1.03 -0.53
CA ASN A 2 -30.67 -0.63 0.52
C ASN A 2 -31.33 0.68 0.07
N ASN A 3 -32.63 0.85 0.29
CA ASN A 3 -33.35 2.07 -0.09
C ASN A 3 -33.12 3.19 0.94
N ILE A 4 -31.91 3.32 1.47
CA ILE A 4 -31.53 4.29 2.50
C ILE A 4 -30.59 5.29 1.83
N ALA A 5 -30.93 6.58 1.90
CA ALA A 5 -30.04 7.65 1.45
C ALA A 5 -28.84 7.77 2.40
N ASP A 6 -27.63 7.78 1.85
CA ASP A 6 -26.39 7.96 2.63
C ASP A 6 -26.23 9.41 3.13
N ASP A 7 -26.75 10.39 2.39
CA ASP A 7 -26.79 11.80 2.77
C ASP A 7 -28.02 12.49 2.15
N ILE A 8 -28.62 13.46 2.85
CA ILE A 8 -29.80 14.22 2.39
C ILE A 8 -29.50 15.71 2.47
N LEU A 9 -29.59 16.38 1.32
CA LEU A 9 -29.26 17.79 1.17
C LEU A 9 -30.53 18.64 1.09
N TYR A 10 -30.58 19.70 1.90
CA TYR A 10 -31.70 20.64 1.95
C TYR A 10 -31.26 22.03 1.48
N ALA A 11 -32.08 22.65 0.64
CA ALA A 11 -31.98 24.08 0.31
C ALA A 11 -33.37 24.63 -0.04
N ALA A 12 -33.74 25.76 0.59
CA ALA A 12 -35.02 26.43 0.35
C ALA A 12 -34.87 27.56 -0.69
N ASP A 13 -35.93 27.74 -1.51
CA ASP A 13 -36.20 28.92 -2.35
C ASP A 13 -35.13 29.35 -3.38
N ILE A 14 -34.36 28.41 -3.95
CA ILE A 14 -33.33 28.72 -4.97
C ILE A 14 -33.32 27.80 -6.20
N TYR A 15 -34.37 26.98 -6.40
CA TYR A 15 -34.43 25.91 -7.41
C TYR A 15 -33.18 24.99 -7.38
N TYR A 16 -32.72 24.69 -6.16
CA TYR A 16 -31.60 23.80 -5.92
C TYR A 16 -31.92 22.39 -6.41
N GLY A 17 -30.98 21.74 -7.09
CA GLY A 17 -31.17 20.40 -7.64
C GLY A 17 -31.81 20.37 -9.03
N PHE A 18 -32.07 21.53 -9.65
CA PHE A 18 -32.63 21.58 -11.01
C PHE A 18 -31.71 20.96 -12.07
N SER A 19 -30.39 21.06 -11.88
CA SER A 19 -29.39 20.37 -12.70
C SER A 19 -28.34 19.72 -11.81
N VAL A 20 -27.98 18.48 -12.11
CA VAL A 20 -26.94 17.72 -11.41
C VAL A 20 -25.98 17.11 -12.42
N SER A 21 -24.69 17.08 -12.08
CA SER A 21 -23.64 16.41 -12.88
C SER A 21 -22.60 15.80 -11.95
N SER A 22 -21.93 14.73 -12.40
CA SER A 22 -20.69 14.29 -11.78
C SER A 22 -19.62 15.37 -11.98
N ALA A 23 -18.78 15.56 -10.97
CA ALA A 23 -17.74 16.58 -10.96
C ALA A 23 -16.32 16.00 -11.07
N GLU A 24 -16.19 14.71 -11.44
CA GLU A 24 -14.98 13.91 -11.23
C GLU A 24 -14.51 14.01 -9.76
N ASP A 25 -13.23 13.81 -9.48
CA ASP A 25 -12.65 13.87 -8.12
C ASP A 25 -11.93 15.21 -7.94
N ILE A 26 -12.66 16.24 -7.49
CA ILE A 26 -12.13 17.61 -7.37
C ILE A 26 -11.12 17.69 -6.21
N ASN A 27 -11.31 16.88 -5.15
CA ASN A 27 -10.44 16.92 -3.97
C ASN A 27 -9.25 15.92 -4.01
N GLY A 28 -9.17 15.05 -5.02
CA GLY A 28 -8.08 14.09 -5.23
C GLY A 28 -8.13 12.84 -4.32
N ASP A 29 -9.28 12.54 -3.71
CA ASP A 29 -9.47 11.42 -2.80
C ASP A 29 -9.78 10.09 -3.51
N GLY A 30 -10.12 10.15 -4.80
CA GLY A 30 -10.37 9.02 -5.69
C GLY A 30 -11.85 8.67 -5.85
N TYR A 31 -12.75 9.49 -5.32
CA TYR A 31 -14.19 9.34 -5.47
C TYR A 31 -14.74 10.51 -6.29
N SER A 32 -15.72 10.23 -7.16
CA SER A 32 -16.37 11.31 -7.91
C SER A 32 -17.28 12.12 -6.99
N ASP A 33 -17.05 13.43 -7.00
CA ASP A 33 -17.83 14.50 -6.43
C ASP A 33 -19.06 14.84 -7.30
N VAL A 34 -19.94 15.68 -6.78
CA VAL A 34 -21.18 16.09 -7.45
C VAL A 34 -21.26 17.60 -7.55
N ILE A 35 -21.63 18.12 -8.72
CA ILE A 35 -22.02 19.52 -8.89
C ILE A 35 -23.54 19.61 -8.99
N VAL A 36 -24.11 20.55 -8.24
CA VAL A 36 -25.54 20.85 -8.20
C VAL A 36 -25.80 22.31 -8.52
N GLY A 37 -26.70 22.57 -9.46
CA GLY A 37 -27.13 23.91 -9.84
C GLY A 37 -28.31 24.42 -9.00
N ALA A 38 -28.32 25.72 -8.76
CA ALA A 38 -29.42 26.47 -8.16
C ALA A 38 -29.61 27.78 -8.94
N TYR A 39 -30.36 27.71 -10.04
CA TYR A 39 -30.47 28.84 -10.98
C TYR A 39 -31.25 30.03 -10.41
N GLY A 40 -32.14 29.80 -9.43
CA GLY A 40 -32.92 30.85 -8.77
C GLY A 40 -32.16 31.64 -7.71
N TYR A 41 -30.91 31.28 -7.43
CA TYR A 41 -30.14 31.90 -6.36
C TYR A 41 -30.00 33.43 -6.55
N ASN A 42 -30.30 34.20 -5.49
CA ASN A 42 -30.16 35.66 -5.39
C ASN A 42 -30.68 36.41 -6.62
N SER A 43 -32.00 36.40 -6.84
CA SER A 43 -32.66 37.06 -7.97
C SER A 43 -32.12 36.59 -9.33
N ASN A 44 -32.09 35.27 -9.57
CA ASN A 44 -31.64 34.62 -10.82
C ASN A 44 -30.18 34.88 -11.19
N ARG A 45 -29.33 35.26 -10.23
CA ARG A 45 -27.86 35.29 -10.44
C ARG A 45 -27.29 33.88 -10.57
N GLY A 46 -28.01 32.87 -10.09
CA GLY A 46 -27.61 31.48 -10.13
C GLY A 46 -26.44 31.16 -9.19
N ARG A 47 -26.27 29.88 -8.89
CA ARG A 47 -25.15 29.35 -8.12
C ARG A 47 -24.91 27.88 -8.48
N ALA A 48 -23.66 27.46 -8.46
CA ALA A 48 -23.27 26.07 -8.48
C ALA A 48 -22.67 25.69 -7.12
N TYR A 49 -23.05 24.51 -6.63
CA TYR A 49 -22.54 23.92 -5.40
C TYR A 49 -21.74 22.67 -5.76
N ILE A 50 -20.57 22.50 -5.14
CA ILE A 50 -19.78 21.28 -5.23
C ILE A 50 -19.95 20.52 -3.92
N TYR A 51 -20.45 19.29 -4.03
CA TYR A 51 -20.55 18.35 -2.93
C TYR A 51 -19.40 17.37 -3.03
N ILE A 52 -18.52 17.47 -2.03
CA ILE A 52 -17.35 16.63 -1.92
C ILE A 52 -17.76 15.27 -1.37
N ASN A 53 -17.70 14.25 -2.23
CA ASN A 53 -17.99 12.88 -1.86
C ASN A 53 -16.73 12.25 -1.27
N SER A 54 -16.52 12.45 0.02
CA SER A 54 -15.37 11.84 0.70
C SER A 54 -15.77 10.57 1.43
N VAL A 55 -15.41 9.43 0.86
CA VAL A 55 -15.38 8.19 1.63
C VAL A 55 -14.22 8.33 2.62
N LYS A 56 -14.53 8.36 3.91
CA LYS A 56 -13.57 8.54 5.00
C LYS A 56 -12.58 7.36 5.18
N LYS A 57 -12.16 6.65 4.13
CA LYS A 57 -11.27 5.49 4.21
C LYS A 57 -9.82 5.89 3.87
N PRO A 58 -8.81 5.41 4.62
CA PRO A 58 -7.42 5.67 4.27
C PRO A 58 -7.06 5.17 2.86
N LYS A 59 -6.50 6.05 2.03
CA LYS A 59 -6.05 5.70 0.67
C LYS A 59 -4.61 5.20 0.72
N LEU A 60 -4.41 3.93 0.35
CA LEU A 60 -3.09 3.30 0.35
C LEU A 60 -2.25 3.79 -0.84
N VAL A 61 -0.94 3.91 -0.65
CA VAL A 61 0.00 4.44 -1.65
C VAL A 61 1.14 3.46 -1.93
N ASN A 62 1.82 2.98 -0.89
CA ASN A 62 2.95 2.05 -1.05
C ASN A 62 2.98 1.04 0.10
N PRO A 63 3.36 -0.24 -0.12
CA PRO A 63 3.62 -0.89 -1.41
C PRO A 63 2.35 -0.98 -2.27
N VAL A 64 2.48 -0.82 -3.60
CA VAL A 64 1.33 -0.85 -4.53
C VAL A 64 0.64 -2.22 -4.47
N ASN A 65 -0.68 -2.25 -4.61
CA ASN A 65 -1.45 -3.50 -4.59
C ASN A 65 -0.95 -4.50 -5.65
N ASN A 66 -0.82 -5.77 -5.26
CA ASN A 66 -0.29 -6.86 -6.07
C ASN A 66 1.16 -6.67 -6.56
N SER A 67 1.91 -5.71 -6.00
CA SER A 67 3.31 -5.52 -6.38
C SER A 67 4.16 -6.74 -6.02
N ILE A 68 5.11 -7.07 -6.88
CA ILE A 68 6.07 -8.17 -6.68
C ILE A 68 7.49 -7.60 -6.55
N ASN A 69 8.44 -8.45 -6.13
CA ASN A 69 9.85 -8.09 -5.97
C ASN A 69 10.10 -6.94 -5.00
N ASN A 70 9.24 -6.79 -3.99
CA ASN A 70 9.44 -5.78 -2.95
C ASN A 70 10.65 -6.14 -2.08
N PRO A 71 11.44 -5.15 -1.61
CA PRO A 71 12.54 -5.38 -0.69
C PRO A 71 12.04 -5.96 0.65
N LEU A 72 12.95 -6.54 1.44
CA LEU A 72 12.64 -7.04 2.78
C LEU A 72 12.49 -5.94 3.84
N THR A 73 12.74 -4.69 3.43
CA THR A 73 12.46 -3.47 4.17
C THR A 73 11.50 -2.64 3.35
N VAL A 74 10.24 -2.57 3.77
CA VAL A 74 9.15 -1.95 3.02
C VAL A 74 8.73 -0.65 3.71
N ASN A 75 8.64 0.42 2.94
CA ASN A 75 8.08 1.68 3.39
C ASN A 75 6.57 1.71 3.10
N PHE A 76 5.75 1.52 4.12
CA PHE A 76 4.31 1.65 4.02
C PHE A 76 3.93 3.14 3.97
N LYS A 77 3.08 3.54 3.02
CA LYS A 77 2.60 4.91 2.83
C LYS A 77 1.12 4.93 2.47
N TRP A 78 0.39 5.92 2.99
CA TRP A 78 -1.02 6.20 2.70
C TRP A 78 -1.26 7.72 2.63
N LYS A 79 -2.46 8.16 2.24
CA LYS A 79 -2.86 9.58 2.32
C LYS A 79 -3.57 9.87 3.65
N LYS A 80 -3.37 11.09 4.18
CA LYS A 80 -4.08 11.59 5.37
C LYS A 80 -5.52 11.96 5.02
N LEU A 81 -6.46 11.74 5.94
CA LEU A 81 -7.81 12.32 5.88
C LEU A 81 -7.86 13.56 6.77
N SER A 82 -8.56 14.61 6.34
CA SER A 82 -8.63 15.91 7.03
C SER A 82 -9.12 15.83 8.48
N SER A 83 -9.93 14.82 8.81
CA SER A 83 -10.50 14.60 10.14
C SER A 83 -9.83 13.49 10.97
N THR A 84 -8.66 12.96 10.55
CA THR A 84 -8.01 11.83 11.27
C THR A 84 -7.15 12.27 12.46
N MET A 85 -7.32 11.59 13.61
CA MET A 85 -6.44 11.68 14.77
C MET A 85 -5.20 10.79 14.65
N TYR A 86 -5.41 9.51 14.33
CA TYR A 86 -4.33 8.54 14.20
C TYR A 86 -4.68 7.41 13.24
N PHE A 87 -3.65 6.68 12.83
CA PHE A 87 -3.75 5.51 11.99
C PHE A 87 -3.34 4.25 12.76
N ILE A 88 -3.87 3.11 12.33
CA ILE A 88 -3.39 1.79 12.73
C ILE A 88 -2.98 1.04 11.47
N LEU A 89 -1.68 0.76 11.34
CA LEU A 89 -1.15 -0.07 10.27
C LEU A 89 -1.25 -1.54 10.67
N LYS A 90 -1.92 -2.36 9.85
CA LYS A 90 -1.92 -3.81 10.00
C LYS A 90 -1.21 -4.46 8.82
N VAL A 91 -0.33 -5.43 9.11
CA VAL A 91 0.29 -6.31 8.12
C VAL A 91 0.14 -7.75 8.59
N ALA A 92 -0.22 -8.66 7.71
CA ALA A 92 -0.47 -10.07 8.00
C ALA A 92 0.02 -10.97 6.87
N THR A 93 0.13 -12.28 7.15
CA THR A 93 0.47 -13.30 6.15
C THR A 93 -0.76 -13.93 5.49
N ASP A 94 -1.97 -13.59 5.95
CA ASP A 94 -3.24 -14.04 5.40
C ASP A 94 -4.23 -12.88 5.23
N LEU A 95 -5.18 -13.07 4.32
CA LEU A 95 -6.16 -12.05 3.94
C LEU A 95 -7.12 -11.69 5.08
N ALA A 96 -7.40 -12.63 5.99
CA ALA A 96 -8.30 -12.44 7.12
C ALA A 96 -7.64 -11.72 8.30
N PHE A 97 -6.32 -11.49 8.23
CA PHE A 97 -5.50 -10.92 9.32
C PHE A 97 -5.50 -11.78 10.61
N ASN A 98 -5.65 -13.10 10.48
CA ASN A 98 -5.53 -14.03 11.61
C ASN A 98 -4.08 -14.13 12.11
N ASN A 99 -3.11 -14.06 11.19
CA ASN A 99 -1.67 -14.08 11.44
C ASN A 99 -1.09 -12.68 11.21
N THR A 100 -1.48 -11.75 12.08
CA THR A 100 -0.99 -10.37 12.06
C THR A 100 0.45 -10.32 12.56
N ILE A 101 1.34 -9.69 11.79
CA ILE A 101 2.75 -9.48 12.13
C ILE A 101 3.07 -8.02 12.49
N VAL A 102 2.18 -7.09 12.14
CA VAL A 102 2.27 -5.66 12.49
C VAL A 102 0.89 -5.18 12.88
N ASN A 103 0.78 -4.46 14.01
CA ASN A 103 -0.45 -3.81 14.46
C ASN A 103 -0.08 -2.53 15.23
N ASP A 104 0.41 -1.54 14.49
CA ASP A 104 1.06 -0.37 15.07
C ASP A 104 0.15 0.84 15.00
N THR A 105 0.08 1.60 16.09
CA THR A 105 -0.63 2.89 16.14
C THR A 105 0.35 4.01 15.77
N ILE A 106 -0.06 4.86 14.83
CA ILE A 106 0.76 5.90 14.23
C ILE A 106 0.00 7.22 14.33
N TYR A 107 0.51 8.13 15.13
CA TYR A 107 -0.08 9.45 15.33
C TYR A 107 0.38 10.40 14.23
N VAL A 108 -0.57 11.07 13.57
CA VAL A 108 -0.41 12.12 12.56
C VAL A 108 0.42 11.83 11.30
N ASP A 109 1.38 10.91 11.33
CA ASP A 109 2.20 10.49 10.21
C ASP A 109 1.40 9.59 9.26
N THR A 110 1.84 9.53 8.01
CA THR A 110 1.23 8.77 6.92
C THR A 110 2.18 7.72 6.33
N SER A 111 3.26 7.43 7.04
CA SER A 111 4.23 6.42 6.62
C SER A 111 4.84 5.64 7.77
N LYS A 112 5.34 4.43 7.46
CA LYS A 112 6.11 3.59 8.38
C LYS A 112 7.01 2.65 7.60
N THR A 113 8.30 2.64 7.89
CA THR A 113 9.23 1.65 7.35
C THR A 113 9.31 0.45 8.28
N ILE A 114 9.17 -0.75 7.73
CA ILE A 114 9.21 -2.02 8.45
C ILE A 114 10.17 -2.96 7.73
N GLY A 115 11.07 -3.60 8.48
CA GLY A 115 11.99 -4.63 8.01
C GLY A 115 11.61 -6.02 8.49
N GLY A 116 12.43 -7.01 8.15
CA GLY A 116 12.30 -8.37 8.68
C GLY A 116 11.29 -9.26 7.94
N PHE A 117 10.86 -8.88 6.73
CA PHE A 117 10.03 -9.74 5.90
C PHE A 117 10.84 -10.94 5.36
N GLN A 118 10.15 -12.05 5.10
CA GLN A 118 10.75 -13.26 4.53
C GLN A 118 10.79 -13.15 3.01
N TYR A 119 11.79 -13.76 2.37
CA TYR A 119 11.89 -13.84 0.91
C TYR A 119 10.73 -14.61 0.28
N SER A 120 10.36 -14.25 -0.95
CA SER A 120 9.37 -14.96 -1.78
C SER A 120 8.02 -15.18 -1.08
N LYS A 121 7.61 -14.25 -0.19
CA LYS A 121 6.41 -14.39 0.61
C LYS A 121 5.44 -13.26 0.32
N LYS A 122 4.16 -13.64 0.20
CA LYS A 122 3.05 -12.71 0.03
C LYS A 122 2.55 -12.22 1.38
N TYR A 123 2.32 -10.91 1.48
CA TYR A 123 1.80 -10.24 2.67
C TYR A 123 0.58 -9.40 2.31
N TYR A 124 -0.33 -9.27 3.26
CA TYR A 124 -1.55 -8.47 3.16
C TYR A 124 -1.45 -7.32 4.15
N TRP A 125 -1.92 -6.14 3.76
CA TRP A 125 -1.84 -4.97 4.60
C TRP A 125 -3.05 -4.06 4.41
N LYS A 126 -3.40 -3.34 5.47
CA LYS A 126 -4.45 -2.33 5.49
C LYS A 126 -4.14 -1.26 6.52
N VAL A 127 -4.78 -0.11 6.36
CA VAL A 127 -4.70 1.00 7.30
C VAL A 127 -6.09 1.31 7.83
N ARG A 128 -6.19 1.52 9.13
CA ARG A 128 -7.40 2.02 9.79
C ARG A 128 -7.14 3.45 10.26
N ALA A 129 -8.08 4.36 10.07
CA ALA A 129 -8.03 5.72 10.61
C ALA A 129 -9.06 5.86 11.73
N LYS A 130 -8.69 6.55 12.81
CA LYS A 130 -9.66 7.06 13.79
C LYS A 130 -9.85 8.56 13.59
N ASP A 131 -11.08 9.00 13.40
CA ASP A 131 -11.36 10.44 13.34
C ASP A 131 -11.46 11.09 14.72
N THR A 132 -11.59 12.41 14.72
CA THR A 132 -11.72 13.22 15.94
C THR A 132 -12.97 12.90 16.76
N SER A 133 -14.03 12.36 16.14
CA SER A 133 -15.22 11.85 16.83
C SER A 133 -15.04 10.44 17.40
N GLY A 134 -13.93 9.78 17.08
CA GLY A 134 -13.62 8.44 17.52
C GLY A 134 -14.13 7.32 16.63
N THR A 135 -14.74 7.64 15.49
CA THR A 135 -15.17 6.68 14.47
C THR A 135 -13.97 6.09 13.76
N MET A 136 -14.03 4.78 13.49
CA MET A 136 -12.99 4.04 12.79
C MET A 136 -13.37 3.81 11.33
N PHE A 137 -12.42 4.05 10.44
CA PHE A 137 -12.56 3.78 9.01
C PHE A 137 -11.44 2.87 8.53
N GLU A 138 -11.76 1.92 7.67
CA GLU A 138 -10.79 0.95 7.15
C GLU A 138 -10.57 1.13 5.65
N SER A 139 -9.30 1.04 5.23
CA SER A 139 -8.94 0.93 3.83
C SER A 139 -9.40 -0.42 3.25
N THR A 140 -9.35 -0.53 1.91
CA THR A 140 -9.32 -1.86 1.28
C THR A 140 -8.03 -2.59 1.68
N VAL A 141 -8.04 -3.92 1.54
CA VAL A 141 -6.85 -4.74 1.80
C VAL A 141 -6.00 -4.79 0.54
N TRP A 142 -4.74 -4.38 0.65
CA TRP A 142 -3.75 -4.53 -0.40
C TRP A 142 -2.79 -5.67 -0.07
N ASN A 143 -2.10 -6.18 -1.08
CA ASN A 143 -1.07 -7.18 -0.89
C ASN A 143 0.19 -6.87 -1.70
N PHE A 144 1.31 -7.45 -1.27
CA PHE A 144 2.58 -7.39 -1.98
C PHE A 144 3.37 -8.69 -1.77
N THR A 145 4.28 -8.99 -2.69
CA THR A 145 5.19 -10.13 -2.60
C THR A 145 6.63 -9.65 -2.54
N THR A 146 7.39 -10.18 -1.58
CA THR A 146 8.81 -9.87 -1.41
C THR A 146 9.67 -10.53 -2.47
N ILE A 147 10.86 -9.98 -2.67
CA ILE A 147 11.86 -10.48 -3.62
C ILE A 147 12.20 -11.95 -3.37
N PHE A 148 12.51 -12.67 -4.46
CA PHE A 148 13.06 -14.02 -4.39
C PHE A 148 14.49 -14.00 -3.85
N PRO A 149 14.90 -15.04 -3.10
CA PRO A 149 16.29 -15.14 -2.66
C PRO A 149 17.17 -15.45 -3.87
N ILE A 150 18.25 -14.69 -4.04
CA ILE A 150 19.26 -15.04 -5.05
C ILE A 150 20.05 -16.24 -4.54
N ARG A 151 19.92 -17.38 -5.22
CA ARG A 151 20.79 -18.53 -4.97
C ARG A 151 22.15 -18.26 -5.61
N ILE A 152 23.21 -18.37 -4.83
CA ILE A 152 24.58 -18.38 -5.33
C ILE A 152 25.05 -19.82 -5.32
N ASN A 153 25.47 -20.32 -6.49
CA ASN A 153 26.14 -21.60 -6.59
C ASN A 153 27.65 -21.33 -6.63
N LEU A 154 28.37 -21.86 -5.65
CA LEU A 154 29.82 -21.78 -5.56
C LEU A 154 30.42 -23.04 -6.17
N LYS A 155 31.39 -22.86 -7.06
CA LYS A 155 32.31 -23.93 -7.46
C LYS A 155 33.69 -23.59 -6.91
N VAL A 156 34.23 -24.49 -6.10
CA VAL A 156 35.60 -24.42 -5.61
C VAL A 156 36.45 -25.33 -6.49
N LEU A 157 37.46 -24.77 -7.13
CA LEU A 157 38.47 -25.52 -7.85
C LEU A 157 39.78 -25.39 -7.09
N MET A 158 40.41 -26.53 -6.81
CA MET A 158 41.77 -26.59 -6.31
C MET A 158 42.69 -26.81 -7.50
N GLU A 159 43.65 -25.91 -7.68
CA GLU A 159 44.72 -26.05 -8.67
C GLU A 159 46.04 -26.28 -7.91
N GLY A 160 46.65 -27.45 -8.10
CA GLY A 160 47.84 -27.88 -7.37
C GLY A 160 48.34 -29.27 -7.77
N MET A 161 49.51 -29.66 -7.24
CA MET A 161 50.05 -31.02 -7.40
C MET A 161 49.75 -31.84 -6.14
N TYR A 162 48.96 -32.91 -6.27
CA TYR A 162 48.75 -33.87 -5.19
C TYR A 162 49.94 -34.84 -5.12
N TYR A 163 50.59 -34.92 -3.96
CA TYR A 163 51.69 -35.85 -3.71
C TYR A 163 51.21 -37.06 -2.91
N PRO A 164 50.96 -38.22 -3.55
CA PRO A 164 50.30 -39.36 -2.90
C PRO A 164 51.10 -39.94 -1.73
N VAL A 165 52.43 -39.86 -1.83
CA VAL A 165 53.37 -40.44 -0.86
C VAL A 165 53.33 -39.72 0.49
N PHE A 166 53.08 -38.40 0.46
CA PHE A 166 53.07 -37.58 1.67
C PHE A 166 51.64 -37.27 2.14
N ASN A 167 50.65 -37.50 1.29
CA ASN A 167 49.25 -37.12 1.51
C ASN A 167 49.07 -35.64 1.89
N ILE A 168 49.88 -34.76 1.30
CA ILE A 168 49.88 -33.30 1.55
C ILE A 168 49.75 -32.55 0.23
N MET A 169 49.06 -31.42 0.30
CA MET A 169 49.10 -30.35 -0.71
C MET A 169 50.23 -29.35 -0.37
N THR A 170 50.76 -28.68 -1.39
CA THR A 170 51.92 -27.78 -1.23
C THR A 170 51.51 -26.32 -1.10
N LYS A 171 52.43 -25.49 -0.59
CA LYS A 171 52.23 -24.05 -0.35
C LYS A 171 51.96 -23.22 -1.64
N SER A 172 52.19 -23.80 -2.82
CA SER A 172 51.90 -23.19 -4.13
C SER A 172 50.49 -23.46 -4.65
N ASP A 173 49.71 -24.27 -3.96
CA ASP A 173 48.36 -24.63 -4.42
C ASP A 173 47.41 -23.44 -4.23
N SER A 174 46.63 -23.13 -5.26
CA SER A 174 45.72 -21.99 -5.26
C SER A 174 44.26 -22.46 -5.23
N VAL A 175 43.46 -21.82 -4.39
CA VAL A 175 42.01 -22.02 -4.38
C VAL A 175 41.39 -20.89 -5.19
N LYS A 176 40.74 -21.23 -6.30
CA LYS A 176 39.95 -20.26 -7.08
C LYS A 176 38.47 -20.46 -6.77
N VAL A 177 37.83 -19.38 -6.32
CA VAL A 177 36.39 -19.35 -6.05
C VAL A 177 35.70 -18.62 -7.18
N TYR A 178 34.81 -19.31 -7.89
CA TYR A 178 34.02 -18.71 -8.95
C TYR A 178 32.59 -18.48 -8.47
N LEU A 179 32.14 -17.24 -8.59
CA LEU A 179 30.74 -16.85 -8.38
C LEU A 179 30.01 -16.93 -9.72
N ARG A 180 28.95 -17.74 -9.80
CA ARG A 180 28.01 -17.70 -10.91
C ARG A 180 26.62 -17.36 -10.38
N ARG A 181 25.98 -16.32 -10.94
CA ARG A 181 24.55 -16.06 -10.70
C ARG A 181 23.76 -17.30 -11.14
N ALA A 182 22.88 -17.81 -10.28
CA ALA A 182 21.87 -18.77 -10.71
C ALA A 182 21.02 -18.10 -11.79
N ALA A 183 20.80 -18.80 -12.91
CA ALA A 183 19.93 -18.29 -13.96
C ALA A 183 18.54 -18.06 -13.36
N SER A 184 17.97 -16.87 -13.57
CA SER A 184 16.60 -16.57 -13.16
C SER A 184 15.65 -17.45 -13.96
N LEU A 185 15.08 -18.48 -13.32
CA LEU A 185 13.89 -19.16 -13.82
C LEU A 185 12.72 -18.19 -13.64
N ILE A 186 12.47 -17.37 -14.65
CA ILE A 186 11.23 -16.60 -14.76
C ILE A 186 10.19 -17.57 -15.35
N HIS A 187 9.20 -17.95 -14.56
CA HIS A 187 7.93 -18.54 -15.01
C HIS A 187 6.81 -17.60 -14.58
#